data_AF-A0A957FFN3-F1
#
_entry.id   AF-A0A957FFN3-F1
#
_cell.length_a   1.000
_cell.length_b   1.000
_cell.length_c   1.000
_cell.angle_alpha   90.00
_cell.angle_beta   90.00
_cell.angle_gamma   90.00
#
_symmetry.space_group_name_H-M   'P 1'
#
loop_
_entity.id
_entity.type
_entity.pdbx_description
1 polymer ?
#
loop_
_entity_poly.entity_id
_entity_poly.type
_entity_poly.pdbx_seq_one_letter_code
_entity_poly.pdbx_strand_id
1 'polypeptide(L)'
;MLKRNRLEEGWTTLFLTWAMVFVAATAIVQSNLISGLHVIPFVGTIAILVGLALAKSRFPANTAHLFSLIYGLFLVLFFVGTNLPADMTWRERVFDMLLRQVEWLRDAFGGGTNRDGLIFVIQTAFVFWLLGYTASWYTFRNPREWRVVVPTGLVLLSVVYYYVGPTPLSLYLAAYMLLSLLYVARTYLIAREKSWRSGGVRYERTIWSTFLRAAF
;
A
#
# COMPACT_ATOMS: atom_id res chain seq x y z
N MET A 1 -15.78 28.74 -10.48
CA MET A 1 -15.79 28.03 -9.18
C MET A 1 -15.22 26.60 -9.36
N LEU A 2 -13.93 26.43 -9.66
CA LEU A 2 -13.28 25.09 -9.79
C LEU A 2 -11.77 25.20 -9.50
N LYS A 3 -11.37 25.40 -8.24
CA LYS A 3 -9.94 25.49 -7.85
C LYS A 3 -9.62 24.64 -6.61
N ARG A 4 -10.26 23.47 -6.44
CA ARG A 4 -10.16 22.63 -5.23
C ARG A 4 -9.62 21.20 -5.44
N ASN A 5 -8.86 20.94 -6.51
CA ASN A 5 -8.24 19.61 -6.74
C ASN A 5 -6.70 19.66 -6.87
N ARG A 6 -6.04 20.72 -6.39
CA ARG A 6 -4.57 20.72 -6.31
C ARG A 6 -4.16 20.10 -4.98
N LEU A 7 -3.80 18.82 -4.99
CA LEU A 7 -2.99 18.23 -3.93
C LEU A 7 -1.71 19.06 -3.81
N GLU A 8 -1.37 19.52 -2.60
CA GLU A 8 -0.19 20.37 -2.36
C GLU A 8 1.11 19.65 -2.73
N GLU A 9 1.15 18.34 -2.49
CA GLU A 9 2.26 17.44 -2.82
C GLU A 9 2.27 17.04 -4.31
N GLY A 10 1.17 17.30 -5.03
CA GLY A 10 0.99 17.00 -6.45
C GLY A 10 0.55 15.56 -6.75
N TRP A 11 -0.18 15.41 -7.86
CA TRP A 11 -0.69 14.12 -8.36
C TRP A 11 0.41 13.11 -8.67
N THR A 12 1.60 13.56 -9.05
CA THR A 12 2.78 12.71 -9.26
C THR A 12 3.16 11.94 -8.00
N THR A 13 3.09 12.57 -6.82
CA THR A 13 3.44 11.92 -5.56
C THR A 13 2.43 10.82 -5.22
N LEU A 14 1.13 11.07 -5.45
CA LEU A 14 0.09 10.04 -5.31
C LEU A 14 0.31 8.86 -6.27
N PHE A 15 0.62 9.15 -7.52
CA PHE A 15 0.90 8.12 -8.51
C PHE A 15 2.10 7.27 -8.10
N LEU A 16 3.19 7.88 -7.61
CA LEU A 16 4.37 7.15 -7.15
C LEU A 16 4.05 6.28 -5.92
N THR A 17 3.35 6.82 -4.91
CA THR A 17 2.94 6.04 -3.73
C THR A 17 2.04 4.86 -4.12
N TRP A 18 1.07 5.08 -5.01
CA TRP A 18 0.20 4.02 -5.53
C TRP A 18 1.00 2.98 -6.31
N ALA A 19 1.84 3.40 -7.26
CA ALA A 19 2.60 2.52 -8.13
C ALA A 19 3.54 1.61 -7.33
N MET A 20 4.18 2.12 -6.27
CA MET A 20 5.03 1.32 -5.39
C MET A 20 4.24 0.17 -4.73
N VAL A 21 3.09 0.47 -4.13
CA VAL A 21 2.24 -0.55 -3.49
C VAL A 21 1.64 -1.49 -4.52
N PHE A 22 1.23 -0.97 -5.68
CA PHE A 22 0.65 -1.75 -6.76
C PHE A 22 1.67 -2.73 -7.35
N VAL A 23 2.91 -2.31 -7.62
CA VAL A 23 3.98 -3.20 -8.10
C VAL A 23 4.24 -4.33 -7.09
N ALA A 24 4.35 -4.00 -5.80
CA ALA A 24 4.52 -5.02 -4.76
C ALA A 24 3.32 -5.99 -4.71
N ALA A 25 2.09 -5.48 -4.84
CA ALA A 25 0.87 -6.28 -4.87
C ALA A 25 0.81 -7.19 -6.10
N THR A 26 1.23 -6.70 -7.27
CA THR A 26 1.29 -7.51 -8.48
C THR A 26 2.37 -8.59 -8.39
N ALA A 27 3.51 -8.33 -7.76
CA ALA A 27 4.55 -9.33 -7.57
C ALA A 27 4.05 -10.54 -6.75
N ILE A 28 3.24 -10.31 -5.70
CA ILE A 28 2.66 -11.41 -4.92
C ILE A 28 1.54 -12.15 -5.67
N VAL A 29 0.84 -11.51 -6.60
CA VAL A 29 -0.08 -12.22 -7.49
C VAL A 29 0.71 -13.13 -8.44
N GLN A 30 1.79 -12.62 -9.00
CA GLN A 30 2.61 -13.30 -10.01
C GLN A 30 3.49 -14.42 -9.45
N SER A 31 3.73 -14.41 -8.14
CA SER A 31 4.39 -15.51 -7.46
C SER A 31 3.50 -16.77 -7.40
N ASN A 32 2.19 -16.63 -7.61
CA ASN A 32 1.22 -17.71 -7.67
C ASN A 32 1.33 -18.70 -6.48
N LEU A 33 1.62 -18.19 -5.27
CA LEU A 33 1.78 -19.02 -4.07
C LEU A 33 0.48 -19.76 -3.70
N ILE A 34 -0.66 -19.09 -3.85
CA ILE A 34 -1.98 -19.64 -3.55
C ILE A 34 -3.04 -18.99 -4.44
N SER A 35 -4.13 -19.70 -4.68
CA SER A 35 -5.31 -19.15 -5.35
C SER A 35 -5.93 -18.01 -4.54
N GLY A 36 -6.40 -16.98 -5.24
CA GLY A 36 -7.14 -15.87 -4.64
C GLY A 36 -6.33 -14.61 -4.34
N LEU A 37 -5.01 -14.61 -4.60
CA LEU A 37 -4.15 -13.43 -4.44
C LEU A 37 -4.53 -12.25 -5.34
N HIS A 38 -5.31 -12.48 -6.41
CA HIS A 38 -5.74 -11.46 -7.37
C HIS A 38 -6.49 -10.27 -6.74
N VAL A 39 -7.01 -10.41 -5.51
CA VAL A 39 -7.69 -9.34 -4.79
C VAL A 39 -6.73 -8.30 -4.19
N ILE A 40 -5.46 -8.66 -3.97
CA ILE A 40 -4.47 -7.85 -3.24
C ILE A 40 -4.20 -6.49 -3.93
N PRO A 41 -4.03 -6.39 -5.27
CA PRO A 41 -3.86 -5.09 -5.93
C PRO A 41 -5.05 -4.15 -5.76
N PHE A 42 -6.28 -4.68 -5.71
CA PHE A 42 -7.49 -3.89 -5.47
C PHE A 42 -7.53 -3.39 -4.02
N VAL A 43 -7.25 -4.26 -3.05
CA VAL A 43 -7.16 -3.91 -1.63
C VAL A 43 -6.11 -2.83 -1.41
N GLY A 44 -4.89 -3.01 -1.95
CA GLY A 44 -3.81 -2.03 -1.84
C GLY A 44 -4.16 -0.68 -2.49
N THR A 45 -4.82 -0.70 -3.66
CA THR A 45 -5.27 0.53 -4.34
C THR A 45 -6.32 1.27 -3.51
N ILE A 46 -7.32 0.57 -2.97
CA ILE A 46 -8.36 1.19 -2.15
C ILE A 46 -7.76 1.70 -0.83
N ALA A 47 -6.82 0.97 -0.23
CA ALA A 47 -6.11 1.41 0.96
C ALA A 47 -5.34 2.73 0.74
N ILE A 48 -4.75 2.93 -0.44
CA ILE A 48 -4.13 4.21 -0.81
C ILE A 48 -5.17 5.33 -0.88
N LEU A 49 -6.33 5.09 -1.52
CA LEU A 49 -7.38 6.09 -1.66
C LEU A 49 -8.01 6.47 -0.30
N VAL A 50 -8.32 5.47 0.53
CA VAL A 50 -8.83 5.66 1.89
C VAL A 50 -7.77 6.34 2.76
N GLY A 51 -6.51 5.93 2.64
CA GLY A 51 -5.39 6.55 3.34
C GLY A 51 -5.20 8.01 2.97
N LEU A 52 -5.30 8.36 1.69
CA LEU A 52 -5.27 9.75 1.21
C LEU A 52 -6.45 10.55 1.79
N ALA A 53 -7.67 10.00 1.73
CA ALA A 53 -8.86 10.67 2.26
C ALA A 53 -8.74 10.95 3.76
N LEU A 54 -8.29 9.96 4.54
CA LEU A 54 -8.07 10.10 5.99
C LEU A 54 -6.88 11.02 6.32
N ALA A 55 -5.82 10.99 5.52
CA ALA A 55 -4.67 11.89 5.65
C ALA A 55 -5.05 13.36 5.42
N LYS A 56 -5.96 13.63 4.48
CA LYS A 56 -6.48 14.99 4.20
C LYS A 56 -7.70 15.38 5.05
N SER A 57 -8.24 14.45 5.83
CA SER A 57 -9.37 14.72 6.73
C SER A 57 -8.96 15.59 7.94
N ARG A 58 -9.97 16.17 8.60
CA ARG A 58 -9.78 16.91 9.87
C ARG A 58 -9.75 16.01 11.10
N PHE A 59 -9.93 14.69 10.96
CA PHE A 59 -9.92 13.77 12.10
C PHE A 59 -8.58 13.77 12.81
N PRO A 60 -8.53 13.62 14.15
CA PRO A 60 -7.26 13.42 14.85
C PRO A 60 -6.62 12.08 14.43
N ALA A 61 -5.31 11.94 14.67
CA ALA A 61 -4.55 10.79 14.21
C ALA A 61 -5.16 9.45 14.66
N ASN A 62 -5.50 9.33 15.95
CA ASN A 62 -6.06 8.11 16.52
C ASN A 62 -7.39 7.72 15.87
N THR A 63 -8.29 8.68 15.64
CA THR A 63 -9.57 8.43 14.97
C THR A 63 -9.38 8.02 13.52
N ALA A 64 -8.44 8.63 12.80
CA ALA A 64 -8.13 8.22 11.44
C ALA A 64 -7.55 6.80 11.38
N HIS A 65 -6.66 6.43 12.31
CA HIS A 65 -6.14 5.07 12.40
C HIS A 65 -7.24 4.06 12.74
N LEU A 66 -8.12 4.39 13.69
CA LEU A 66 -9.27 3.55 14.05
C LEU A 66 -10.22 3.33 12.87
N PHE A 67 -10.59 4.39 12.15
CA PHE A 67 -11.42 4.26 10.95
C PHE A 67 -10.75 3.44 9.86
N SER A 68 -9.44 3.61 9.64
CA SER A 68 -8.70 2.78 8.70
C SER A 68 -8.76 1.30 9.06
N LEU A 69 -8.65 0.94 10.34
CA LEU A 69 -8.78 -0.44 10.79
C LEU A 69 -10.18 -1.00 10.55
N ILE A 70 -11.23 -0.23 10.86
CA ILE A 70 -12.63 -0.66 10.64
C ILE A 70 -12.91 -0.85 9.15
N TYR A 71 -12.59 0.13 8.31
CA TYR A 71 -12.77 0.03 6.87
C TYR A 71 -11.91 -1.06 6.25
N GLY A 72 -10.69 -1.23 6.76
CA GLY A 72 -9.77 -2.28 6.31
C GLY A 72 -10.28 -3.67 6.61
N LEU A 73 -10.74 -3.92 7.84
CA LEU A 73 -11.33 -5.19 8.21
C LEU A 73 -12.54 -5.51 7.30
N PHE A 74 -13.44 -4.54 7.12
CA PHE A 74 -14.60 -4.72 6.25
C PHE A 74 -14.21 -4.98 4.79
N LEU A 75 -13.34 -4.17 4.20
CA LEU A 75 -12.98 -4.27 2.78
C LEU A 75 -12.12 -5.49 2.49
N VAL A 76 -11.18 -5.85 3.37
CA VAL A 76 -10.39 -7.08 3.23
C VAL A 76 -11.31 -8.30 3.27
N LEU A 77 -12.19 -8.41 4.28
CA LEU A 77 -13.15 -9.52 4.32
C LEU A 77 -14.08 -9.50 3.12
N PHE A 78 -14.46 -8.30 2.64
CA PHE A 78 -15.33 -8.20 1.47
C PHE A 78 -14.66 -8.76 0.21
N PHE A 79 -13.45 -8.29 -0.11
CA PHE A 79 -12.71 -8.74 -1.29
C PHE A 79 -12.25 -10.18 -1.17
N VAL A 80 -11.71 -10.60 -0.03
CA VAL A 80 -11.29 -11.99 0.13
C VAL A 80 -12.49 -12.93 0.09
N GLY A 81 -13.61 -12.50 0.66
CA GLY A 81 -14.89 -13.19 0.59
C GLY A 81 -15.33 -13.50 -0.83
N THR A 82 -14.97 -12.71 -1.86
CA THR A 82 -15.33 -13.01 -3.26
C THR A 82 -14.65 -14.26 -3.82
N ASN A 83 -13.60 -14.77 -3.16
CA ASN A 83 -12.94 -16.04 -3.51
C ASN A 83 -13.72 -17.28 -3.05
N LEU A 84 -14.71 -17.11 -2.16
CA LEU A 84 -15.56 -18.20 -1.69
C LEU A 84 -16.64 -18.57 -2.72
N PRO A 85 -17.15 -19.81 -2.69
CA PRO A 85 -18.17 -20.32 -3.61
C PRO A 85 -19.37 -19.38 -3.80
N ALA A 86 -19.83 -19.24 -5.05
CA ALA A 86 -20.86 -18.28 -5.47
C ALA A 86 -22.24 -18.52 -4.81
N ASP A 87 -22.52 -19.76 -4.45
CA ASP A 87 -23.74 -20.22 -3.79
C ASP A 87 -23.83 -19.84 -2.31
N MET A 88 -22.70 -19.50 -1.67
CA MET A 88 -22.70 -19.02 -0.28
C MET A 88 -23.24 -17.59 -0.17
N THR A 89 -24.18 -17.40 0.75
CA THR A 89 -24.65 -16.08 1.19
C THR A 89 -23.51 -15.29 1.86
N TRP A 90 -23.64 -13.96 1.90
CA TRP A 90 -22.60 -13.13 2.54
C TRP A 90 -22.45 -13.40 4.04
N ARG A 91 -23.56 -13.80 4.69
CA ARG A 91 -23.55 -14.24 6.08
C ARG A 91 -22.66 -15.48 6.24
N GLU A 92 -22.87 -16.50 5.43
CA GLU A 92 -22.09 -17.75 5.48
C GLU A 92 -20.61 -17.49 5.19
N ARG A 93 -20.30 -16.65 4.19
CA ARG A 93 -18.90 -16.30 3.87
C ARG A 93 -18.19 -15.62 5.04
N VAL A 94 -18.87 -14.69 5.72
CA VAL A 94 -18.31 -14.03 6.92
C VAL A 94 -18.07 -15.04 8.04
N PHE A 95 -19.04 -15.93 8.31
CA PHE A 95 -18.87 -16.96 9.34
C PHE A 95 -17.75 -17.95 9.00
N ASP A 96 -17.64 -18.41 7.76
CA ASP A 96 -16.56 -19.29 7.29
C ASP A 96 -15.19 -18.64 7.49
N MET A 97 -15.00 -17.39 7.03
CA MET A 97 -13.74 -16.66 7.24
C MET A 97 -13.41 -16.45 8.72
N LEU A 98 -14.41 -16.13 9.55
CA LEU A 98 -14.21 -15.95 10.99
C LEU A 98 -13.85 -17.26 11.70
N LEU A 99 -14.50 -18.37 11.38
CA LEU A 99 -14.17 -19.68 11.94
C LEU A 99 -12.74 -20.08 11.60
N ARG A 100 -12.37 -20.02 10.32
CA ARG A 100 -10.99 -20.30 9.87
C ARG A 100 -9.97 -19.42 10.59
N GLN A 101 -10.32 -18.15 10.83
CA GLN A 101 -9.43 -17.21 11.52
C GLN A 101 -9.24 -17.59 13.00
N VAL A 102 -10.30 -18.06 13.67
CA VAL A 102 -10.23 -18.56 15.05
C VAL A 102 -9.44 -19.87 15.12
N GLU A 103 -9.67 -20.79 14.19
CA GLU A 103 -8.93 -22.06 14.10
C GLU A 103 -7.43 -21.80 13.89
N TRP A 104 -7.08 -20.94 12.94
CA TRP A 104 -5.69 -20.55 12.71
C TRP A 104 -5.04 -19.91 13.94
N LEU A 105 -5.76 -19.04 14.68
CA LEU A 105 -5.26 -18.44 15.92
C LEU A 105 -5.03 -19.52 16.99
N ARG A 106 -5.97 -20.45 17.13
CA ARG A 106 -5.85 -21.56 18.09
C ARG A 106 -4.64 -22.43 17.77
N ASP A 107 -4.42 -22.76 16.50
CA ASP A 107 -3.27 -23.55 16.07
C ASP A 107 -1.95 -22.80 16.31
N ALA A 108 -1.91 -21.50 16.01
CA ALA A 108 -0.73 -20.66 16.20
C ALA A 108 -0.26 -20.61 17.66
N PHE A 109 -1.18 -20.52 18.63
CA PHE A 109 -0.84 -20.54 20.06
C PHE A 109 -0.74 -21.95 20.66
N GLY A 110 -1.35 -22.95 20.01
CA GLY A 110 -1.34 -24.35 20.44
C GLY A 110 -0.12 -25.15 19.96
N GLY A 111 0.78 -24.55 19.16
CA GLY A 111 1.93 -25.24 18.56
C GLY A 111 1.58 -26.10 17.34
N GLY A 112 0.36 -25.94 16.80
CA GLY A 112 -0.08 -26.58 15.57
C GLY A 112 0.44 -25.84 14.33
N THR A 113 0.29 -26.49 13.17
CA THR A 113 0.56 -25.86 11.87
C THR A 113 -0.73 -25.81 11.06
N ASN A 114 -1.08 -24.64 10.55
CA ASN A 114 -2.28 -24.45 9.73
C ASN A 114 -1.86 -23.95 8.33
N ARG A 115 -2.31 -24.66 7.29
CA ARG A 115 -1.98 -24.38 5.87
C ARG A 115 -3.21 -23.92 5.08
N ASP A 116 -4.15 -23.26 5.74
CA ASP A 116 -5.32 -22.69 5.07
C ASP A 116 -4.90 -21.55 4.12
N GLY A 117 -5.13 -21.77 2.83
CA GLY A 117 -4.81 -20.81 1.79
C GLY A 117 -5.63 -19.52 1.87
N LEU A 118 -6.89 -19.60 2.29
CA LEU A 118 -7.73 -18.42 2.43
C LEU A 118 -7.21 -17.53 3.57
N ILE A 119 -6.73 -18.13 4.67
CA ILE A 119 -6.09 -17.36 5.75
C ILE A 119 -4.84 -16.65 5.26
N PHE A 120 -4.00 -17.29 4.43
CA PHE A 120 -2.87 -16.62 3.81
C PHE A 120 -3.32 -15.41 2.97
N VAL A 121 -4.39 -15.54 2.19
CA VAL A 121 -4.96 -14.44 1.39
C VAL A 121 -5.50 -13.32 2.30
N ILE A 122 -6.24 -13.64 3.38
CA ILE A 122 -6.75 -12.67 4.36
C ILE A 122 -5.60 -11.86 4.98
N GLN A 123 -4.60 -12.56 5.53
CA GLN A 123 -3.48 -11.91 6.22
C GLN A 123 -2.64 -11.07 5.26
N THR A 124 -2.37 -11.58 4.06
CA THR A 124 -1.64 -10.84 3.02
C THR A 124 -2.42 -9.62 2.55
N ALA A 125 -3.72 -9.74 2.31
CA ALA A 125 -4.57 -8.61 1.95
C ALA A 125 -4.59 -7.55 3.07
N PHE A 126 -4.65 -7.96 4.33
CA PHE A 126 -4.58 -7.06 5.47
C PHE A 126 -3.22 -6.35 5.59
N VAL A 127 -2.11 -7.06 5.32
CA VAL A 127 -0.77 -6.45 5.22
C VAL A 127 -0.75 -5.37 4.14
N PHE A 128 -1.25 -5.67 2.94
CA PHE A 128 -1.30 -4.67 1.86
C PHE A 128 -2.26 -3.51 2.13
N TRP A 129 -3.34 -3.75 2.89
CA TRP A 129 -4.19 -2.67 3.40
C TRP A 129 -3.39 -1.73 4.31
N LEU A 130 -2.69 -2.28 5.30
CA LEU A 130 -1.88 -1.49 6.22
C LEU A 130 -0.75 -0.75 5.48
N LEU A 131 -0.09 -1.39 4.52
CA LEU A 131 0.95 -0.75 3.69
C LEU A 131 0.37 0.41 2.87
N GLY A 132 -0.72 0.22 2.13
CA GLY A 132 -1.33 1.30 1.34
C GLY A 132 -1.83 2.46 2.20
N TYR A 133 -2.44 2.16 3.33
CA TYR A 133 -2.90 3.17 4.28
C TYR A 133 -1.74 3.95 4.90
N THR A 134 -0.74 3.26 5.46
CA THR A 134 0.40 3.90 6.13
C THR A 134 1.29 4.64 5.14
N ALA A 135 1.47 4.12 3.93
CA ALA A 135 2.13 4.81 2.83
C ALA A 135 1.47 6.17 2.58
N SER A 136 0.15 6.19 2.39
CA SER A 136 -0.58 7.45 2.17
C SER A 136 -0.53 8.39 3.37
N TRP A 137 -0.64 7.86 4.59
CA TRP A 137 -0.56 8.66 5.81
C TRP A 137 0.79 9.36 5.95
N TYR A 138 1.88 8.62 5.74
CA TYR A 138 3.25 9.12 5.81
C TYR A 138 3.71 9.86 4.56
N THR A 139 2.93 9.86 3.47
CA THR A 139 3.13 10.75 2.33
C THR A 139 2.41 12.09 2.53
N PHE A 140 1.13 12.07 2.93
CA PHE A 140 0.25 13.24 2.78
C PHE A 140 -0.10 13.99 4.07
N ARG A 141 0.21 13.43 5.25
CA ARG A 141 -0.12 14.05 6.54
C ARG A 141 1.07 14.19 7.47
N ASN A 142 1.88 13.16 7.62
CA ASN A 142 3.09 13.19 8.44
C ASN A 142 4.30 12.70 7.62
N PRO A 143 4.86 13.56 6.74
CA PRO A 143 5.91 13.18 5.79
C PRO A 143 7.08 12.42 6.45
N ARG A 144 7.18 11.11 6.16
CA ARG A 144 8.24 10.22 6.64
C ARG A 144 8.58 9.20 5.56
N GLU A 145 9.45 9.60 4.64
CA GLU A 145 9.77 8.89 3.39
C GLU A 145 10.16 7.42 3.62
N TRP A 146 11.07 7.18 4.56
CA TRP A 146 11.53 5.82 4.88
C TRP A 146 10.43 4.91 5.45
N ARG A 147 9.41 5.45 6.11
CA ARG A 147 8.26 4.66 6.58
C ARG A 147 7.29 4.28 5.47
N VAL A 148 7.43 4.89 4.29
CA VAL A 148 6.67 4.52 3.08
C VAL A 148 7.45 3.46 2.29
N VAL A 149 8.74 3.69 2.08
CA VAL A 149 9.57 2.87 1.19
C VAL A 149 9.99 1.54 1.83
N VAL A 150 10.45 1.55 3.08
CA VAL A 150 11.09 0.37 3.67
C VAL A 150 10.10 -0.77 3.91
N PRO A 151 8.91 -0.55 4.53
CA PRO A 151 8.00 -1.67 4.82
C PRO A 151 7.50 -2.39 3.57
N THR A 152 7.06 -1.65 2.56
CA THR A 152 6.57 -2.22 1.30
C THR A 152 7.71 -2.91 0.52
N GLY A 153 8.91 -2.33 0.56
CA GLY A 153 10.11 -2.90 -0.07
C GLY A 153 10.54 -4.20 0.59
N LEU A 154 10.46 -4.29 1.92
CA LEU A 154 10.75 -5.52 2.66
C LEU A 154 9.77 -6.64 2.31
N VAL A 155 8.47 -6.34 2.23
CA VAL A 155 7.46 -7.33 1.82
C VAL A 155 7.75 -7.84 0.40
N LEU A 156 8.03 -6.94 -0.55
CA LEU A 156 8.39 -7.33 -1.91
C LEU A 156 9.70 -8.14 -1.95
N LEU A 157 10.71 -7.72 -1.20
CA LEU A 157 11.98 -8.44 -1.12
C LEU A 157 11.78 -9.85 -0.57
N SER A 158 10.95 -10.03 0.46
CA SER A 158 10.59 -11.35 0.98
C SER A 158 9.91 -12.21 -0.08
N VAL A 159 8.96 -11.65 -0.84
CA VAL A 159 8.29 -12.37 -1.94
C VAL A 159 9.30 -12.83 -2.99
N VAL A 160 10.21 -11.95 -3.41
CA VAL A 160 11.22 -12.25 -4.42
C VAL A 160 12.24 -13.28 -3.91
N TYR A 161 12.67 -13.13 -2.65
CA TYR A 161 13.68 -13.99 -2.05
C TYR A 161 13.23 -15.45 -1.89
N TYR A 162 11.97 -15.66 -1.49
CA TYR A 162 11.41 -17.00 -1.31
C TYR A 162 10.84 -17.61 -2.59
N TYR A 163 10.82 -16.88 -3.70
CA TYR A 163 10.26 -17.36 -4.95
C TYR A 163 11.27 -18.19 -5.75
N VAL A 164 10.89 -19.42 -6.10
CA VAL A 164 11.72 -20.39 -6.86
C VAL A 164 11.12 -20.72 -8.23
N GLY A 165 10.07 -20.01 -8.65
CA GLY A 165 9.40 -20.29 -9.93
C GLY A 165 10.06 -19.60 -11.14
N PRO A 166 9.49 -19.79 -12.34
CA PRO A 166 10.05 -19.27 -13.59
C PRO A 166 9.77 -17.77 -13.83
N THR A 167 8.83 -17.15 -13.11
CA THR A 167 8.47 -15.75 -13.32
C THR A 167 9.59 -14.83 -12.83
N PRO A 168 10.07 -13.86 -13.63
CA PRO A 168 11.17 -12.98 -13.22
C PRO A 168 10.72 -11.91 -12.21
N LEU A 169 10.44 -12.30 -10.96
CA LEU A 169 9.98 -11.38 -9.91
C LEU A 169 11.02 -10.30 -9.56
N SER A 170 12.30 -10.52 -9.89
CA SER A 170 13.37 -9.52 -9.79
C SER A 170 13.07 -8.24 -10.60
N LEU A 171 12.33 -8.33 -11.71
CA LEU A 171 11.91 -7.15 -12.48
C LEU A 171 10.92 -6.27 -11.70
N TYR A 172 10.05 -6.86 -10.89
CA TYR A 172 9.14 -6.12 -10.01
C TYR A 172 9.93 -5.42 -8.90
N LEU A 173 10.95 -6.07 -8.35
CA LEU A 173 11.87 -5.44 -7.38
C LEU A 173 12.64 -4.28 -8.02
N ALA A 174 13.18 -4.46 -9.23
CA ALA A 174 13.88 -3.40 -9.95
C ALA A 174 12.95 -2.21 -10.24
N ALA A 175 11.72 -2.47 -10.71
CA ALA A 175 10.71 -1.44 -10.92
C ALA A 175 10.35 -0.72 -9.60
N TYR A 176 10.18 -1.45 -8.51
CA TYR A 176 9.93 -0.87 -7.19
C TYR A 176 11.10 0.01 -6.72
N MET A 177 12.35 -0.44 -6.90
CA MET A 177 13.54 0.33 -6.55
C MET A 177 13.58 1.64 -7.34
N LEU A 178 13.34 1.60 -8.66
CA LEU A 178 13.24 2.80 -9.48
C LEU A 178 12.13 3.74 -9.00
N LEU A 179 10.92 3.21 -8.77
CA LEU A 179 9.78 4.01 -8.27
C LEU A 179 10.07 4.62 -6.89
N SER A 180 10.75 3.90 -6.00
CA SER A 180 11.10 4.39 -4.68
C SER A 180 12.16 5.50 -4.72
N LEU A 181 13.16 5.40 -5.62
CA LEU A 181 14.12 6.48 -5.86
C LEU A 181 13.42 7.73 -6.38
N LEU A 182 12.52 7.57 -7.35
CA LEU A 182 11.71 8.68 -7.89
C LEU A 182 10.82 9.29 -6.80
N TYR A 183 10.21 8.47 -5.95
CA TYR A 183 9.41 8.91 -4.81
C TYR A 183 10.22 9.75 -3.83
N VAL A 184 11.38 9.24 -3.39
CA VAL A 184 12.28 9.94 -2.44
C VAL A 184 12.79 11.25 -3.05
N ALA A 185 13.24 11.24 -4.31
CA ALA A 185 13.68 12.47 -4.99
C ALA A 185 12.55 13.52 -5.06
N ARG A 186 11.32 13.07 -5.37
CA ARG A 186 10.14 13.93 -5.44
C ARG A 186 9.77 14.53 -4.08
N THR A 187 9.75 13.73 -3.02
CA THR A 187 9.40 14.21 -1.67
C THR A 187 10.47 15.10 -1.09
N TYR A 188 11.75 14.80 -1.34
CA TYR A 188 12.88 15.64 -0.97
C TYR A 188 12.79 17.03 -1.61
N LEU A 189 12.50 17.09 -2.92
CA LEU A 189 12.34 18.35 -3.64
C LEU A 189 11.17 19.18 -3.10
N ILE A 190 10.03 18.54 -2.79
CA ILE A 190 8.87 19.20 -2.17
C ILE A 190 9.26 19.81 -0.81
N ALA A 191 9.98 19.04 0.02
CA ALA A 191 10.46 19.52 1.32
C ALA A 191 11.40 20.73 1.17
N ARG A 192 12.29 20.69 0.17
CA ARG A 192 13.22 21.77 -0.14
C ARG A 192 12.51 23.03 -0.65
N GLU A 193 11.55 22.90 -1.56
CA GLU A 193 10.73 24.01 -2.03
C GLU A 193 9.97 24.69 -0.87
N LYS A 194 9.43 23.90 0.07
CA LYS A 194 8.73 24.44 1.24
C LYS A 194 9.68 25.24 2.15
N SER A 195 10.90 24.75 2.36
CA SER A 195 11.95 25.43 3.12
C SER A 195 12.37 26.76 2.48
N TRP A 196 12.57 26.79 1.15
CA TRP A 196 12.91 28.02 0.43
C TRP A 196 11.80 29.07 0.47
N ARG A 197 10.54 28.65 0.37
CA ARG A 197 9.39 29.57 0.52
C ARG A 197 9.30 30.17 1.91
N SER A 198 9.59 29.40 2.98
CA SER A 198 9.65 29.94 4.34
C SER A 198 10.84 30.87 4.58
N GLY A 199 11.93 30.72 3.82
CA GLY A 199 13.12 31.57 3.89
C GLY A 199 13.09 32.82 3.01
N GLY A 200 11.99 33.10 2.29
CA GLY A 200 11.87 34.29 1.44
C GLY A 200 12.70 34.28 0.16
N VAL A 201 13.34 33.15 -0.19
CA VAL A 201 14.12 33.03 -1.42
C VAL A 201 13.18 32.77 -2.59
N ARG A 202 13.06 33.74 -3.51
CA ARG A 202 12.34 33.58 -4.78
C ARG A 202 13.03 32.49 -5.61
N TYR A 203 12.29 31.44 -5.95
CA TYR A 203 12.78 30.37 -6.82
C TYR A 203 12.13 30.46 -8.19
N GLU A 204 12.91 30.24 -9.24
CA GLU A 204 12.45 30.30 -10.62
C GLU A 204 11.86 28.94 -11.05
N ARG A 205 10.65 28.95 -11.63
CA ARG A 205 9.91 27.72 -12.00
C ARG A 205 10.67 26.81 -12.97
N THR A 206 11.65 27.35 -13.70
CA THR A 206 12.46 26.68 -14.74
C THR A 206 13.48 25.68 -14.19
N ILE A 207 13.79 25.72 -12.90
CA ILE A 207 14.83 24.82 -12.34
C ILE A 207 14.36 23.36 -12.34
N TRP A 208 13.05 23.11 -12.38
CA TRP A 208 12.47 21.78 -12.58
C TRP A 208 12.98 21.08 -13.85
N SER A 209 13.09 21.80 -14.96
CA SER A 209 13.62 21.24 -16.21
C SER A 209 15.13 21.04 -16.17
N THR A 210 15.85 21.88 -15.43
CA THR A 210 17.32 21.82 -15.35
C THR A 210 17.80 20.70 -14.45
N PHE A 211 17.11 20.46 -13.33
CA PHE A 211 17.48 19.40 -12.38
C PHE A 211 17.25 18.00 -12.96
N LEU A 212 16.15 17.80 -13.70
CA LEU A 212 15.88 16.54 -14.42
C LEU A 212 16.87 16.30 -15.56
N ARG A 213 17.43 17.36 -16.17
CA ARG A 213 18.47 17.25 -17.21
C ARG A 213 19.89 17.06 -16.65
N ALA A 214 20.11 17.34 -15.36
CA ALA A 214 21.41 17.20 -14.72
C ALA A 214 21.55 15.87 -13.94
N ALA A 215 20.44 15.20 -13.66
CA ALA A 215 20.39 13.91 -12.98
C ALA A 215 20.47 12.70 -13.94
N PHE A 216 20.52 12.94 -15.25
CA PHE A 216 20.71 11.98 -16.34
C PHE A 216 21.74 12.54 -17.32
#